data_AF-A0A7C8ZF04-F1
#
_entry.id   AF-A0A7C8ZF04-F1
#
_cell.length_a   1.000
_cell.length_b   1.000
_cell.length_c   1.000
_cell.angle_alpha   90.00
_cell.angle_beta   90.00
_cell.angle_gamma   90.00
#
_symmetry.space_group_name_H-M   'P 1'
#
loop_
_entity.id
_entity.type
_entity.pdbx_description
1 polymer ?
#
loop_
_entity_poly.entity_id
_entity_poly.type
_entity_poly.pdbx_seq_one_letter_code
_entity_poly.pdbx_strand_id
1 'polypeptide(L)'
;MFAIRVHSVDVDHPLFLSLPSQSNPKPNPKFADRRGIIHLFRTLAHHPSTSHPTNRPTRSTLLFIVAVPNYFSSDDLLRFFGSHMEDISEFLIIRNDAVEDRYSVLVRTENEVAADGFYFKFNGKRFSPPEVELCHILHVLSVDFTEFAEIASTPPPGYAELPTCPICLERLDQDTSGIQITLCDHSFQCSCISKWTYSSCQVCRLCQQEDDRPNCSVCGISKNLWVCIVCGFVGCGRYSGCHLP
;
A
#
# COMPACT_ATOMS: atom_id res chain seq x y z
N MET A 1 -9.98 2.12 -4.06
CA MET A 1 -9.26 2.38 -5.31
C MET A 1 -8.05 3.24 -4.98
N PHE A 2 -6.90 2.94 -5.57
CA PHE A 2 -5.61 3.53 -5.20
C PHE A 2 -4.99 4.33 -6.34
N ALA A 3 -4.29 5.40 -6.00
CA ALA A 3 -3.45 6.19 -6.89
C ALA A 3 -2.08 6.39 -6.24
N ILE A 4 -1.02 6.45 -7.03
CA ILE A 4 0.34 6.65 -6.52
C ILE A 4 0.92 7.92 -7.11
N ARG A 5 1.63 8.68 -6.28
CA ARG A 5 2.59 9.68 -6.75
C ARG A 5 3.98 9.33 -6.24
N VAL A 6 4.97 9.42 -7.10
CA VAL A 6 6.37 9.17 -6.76
C VAL A 6 7.12 10.49 -6.88
N HIS A 7 7.65 10.96 -5.76
CA HIS A 7 8.67 12.01 -5.77
C HIS A 7 9.97 11.38 -6.25
N SER A 8 10.32 11.61 -7.52
CA SER A 8 11.51 11.06 -8.18
C SER A 8 12.68 12.00 -7.96
N VAL A 9 13.75 11.48 -7.36
CA VAL A 9 15.02 12.22 -7.20
C VAL A 9 16.00 11.97 -8.36
N ASP A 10 15.75 10.94 -9.17
CA ASP A 10 16.55 10.66 -10.36
C ASP A 10 15.99 11.40 -11.59
N VAL A 11 16.76 12.37 -12.10
CA VAL A 11 16.42 13.18 -13.29
C VAL A 11 16.82 12.47 -14.60
N ASP A 12 17.77 11.52 -14.52
CA ASP A 12 18.40 10.91 -15.70
C ASP A 12 17.67 9.68 -16.28
N HIS A 13 16.60 9.22 -15.63
CA HIS A 13 15.82 8.07 -16.11
C HIS A 13 14.48 8.55 -16.69
N PRO A 14 14.20 8.31 -18.00
CA PRO A 14 12.92 8.68 -18.58
C PRO A 14 11.76 7.98 -17.85
N LEU A 15 10.62 8.66 -17.75
CA LEU A 15 9.40 8.14 -17.13
C LEU A 15 8.81 7.03 -18.00
N PHE A 16 9.25 5.79 -17.75
CA PHE A 16 8.90 4.65 -18.59
C PHE A 16 7.40 4.29 -18.55
N LEU A 17 6.68 4.63 -17.47
CA LEU A 17 5.26 4.30 -17.29
C LEU A 17 4.30 5.23 -18.07
N SER A 18 4.66 5.63 -19.28
CA SER A 18 3.82 6.45 -20.17
C SER A 18 2.73 5.61 -20.86
N LEU A 19 1.60 6.25 -21.24
CA LEU A 19 0.46 5.61 -21.92
C LEU A 19 0.87 4.73 -23.11
N PRO A 20 0.10 3.66 -23.43
CA PRO A 20 0.46 2.70 -24.45
C PRO A 20 0.52 3.36 -25.83
N SER A 21 1.73 3.54 -26.37
CA SER A 21 1.90 3.84 -27.79
C SER A 21 1.70 2.55 -28.57
N GLN A 22 0.68 2.53 -29.45
CA GLN A 22 0.49 1.46 -30.41
C GLN A 22 1.68 1.39 -31.36
N SER A 23 2.57 0.41 -31.20
CA SER A 23 3.17 -0.36 -32.30
C SER A 23 4.26 -1.33 -31.82
N ASN A 24 4.16 -2.55 -32.35
CA ASN A 24 5.12 -3.66 -32.38
C ASN A 24 5.15 -4.72 -31.25
N PRO A 25 5.40 -6.00 -31.63
CA PRO A 25 5.04 -7.17 -30.84
C PRO A 25 6.17 -7.58 -29.88
N LYS A 26 5.78 -7.79 -28.62
CA LYS A 26 6.54 -8.27 -27.46
C LYS A 26 7.91 -7.60 -27.25
N PRO A 27 7.95 -6.44 -26.55
CA PRO A 27 9.18 -6.02 -25.89
C PRO A 27 9.44 -6.94 -24.69
N ASN A 28 10.70 -7.31 -24.45
CA ASN A 28 11.12 -7.83 -23.15
C ASN A 28 10.60 -6.89 -22.04
N PRO A 29 10.26 -7.39 -20.85
CA PRO A 29 9.76 -6.54 -19.78
C PRO A 29 10.77 -5.41 -19.54
N LYS A 30 10.29 -4.15 -19.50
CA LYS A 30 11.17 -3.02 -19.20
C LYS A 30 11.50 -3.06 -17.71
N PHE A 31 12.70 -3.50 -17.37
CA PHE A 31 13.23 -3.51 -16.02
C PHE A 31 13.92 -2.19 -15.72
N ALA A 32 13.50 -1.53 -14.64
CA ALA A 32 14.12 -0.31 -14.17
C ALA A 32 14.19 -0.28 -12.64
N ASP A 33 15.20 0.42 -12.12
CA ASP A 33 15.33 0.79 -10.72
C ASP A 33 15.31 2.32 -10.66
N ARG A 34 14.72 2.88 -9.60
CA ARG A 34 14.58 4.32 -9.40
C ARG A 34 14.56 4.66 -7.92
N ARG A 35 15.17 5.77 -7.56
CA ARG A 35 15.05 6.36 -6.23
C ARG A 35 13.89 7.33 -6.14
N GLY A 36 13.13 7.23 -5.06
CA GLY A 36 12.03 8.15 -4.81
C GLY A 36 11.19 7.81 -3.58
N ILE A 37 10.38 8.80 -3.19
CA ILE A 37 9.43 8.66 -2.08
C ILE A 37 8.04 8.40 -2.67
N ILE A 38 7.38 7.35 -2.18
CA ILE A 38 6.05 6.95 -2.64
C ILE A 38 4.99 7.55 -1.75
N HIS A 39 4.05 8.25 -2.37
CA HIS A 39 2.80 8.68 -1.76
C HIS A 39 1.66 7.82 -2.32
N LEU A 40 1.01 7.06 -1.45
CA LEU A 40 -0.08 6.15 -1.81
C LEU A 40 -1.38 6.76 -1.34
N PHE A 41 -2.30 6.97 -2.28
CA PHE A 41 -3.58 7.63 -2.04
C PHE A 41 -4.73 6.65 -2.23
N ARG A 42 -5.78 6.79 -1.42
CA ARG A 42 -7.02 6.03 -1.50
C ARG A 42 -8.20 6.96 -1.73
N THR A 43 -9.09 6.57 -2.63
CA THR A 43 -10.34 7.29 -2.88
C THR A 43 -11.19 7.33 -1.60
N LEU A 44 -11.65 8.52 -1.26
CA LEU A 44 -12.66 8.73 -0.22
C LEU A 44 -14.00 8.21 -0.74
N ALA A 45 -14.62 7.27 -0.03
CA ALA A 45 -15.95 6.81 -0.39
C ALA A 45 -16.94 7.97 -0.20
N HIS A 46 -17.47 8.53 -1.28
CA HIS A 46 -18.64 9.38 -1.18
C HIS A 46 -19.83 8.54 -0.67
N HIS A 47 -20.64 9.14 0.19
CA HIS A 47 -21.87 8.59 0.79
C HIS A 47 -22.66 7.67 -0.17
N PRO A 48 -23.29 6.58 0.33
CA PRO A 48 -23.94 5.58 -0.50
C PRO A 48 -25.18 6.15 -1.22
N SER A 49 -25.01 6.59 -2.46
CA SER A 49 -26.09 6.60 -3.41
C SER A 49 -26.29 5.16 -3.87
N THR A 50 -27.31 4.50 -3.32
CA THR A 50 -27.93 3.23 -3.72
C THR A 50 -27.39 2.64 -5.02
N SER A 51 -26.29 1.91 -4.92
CA SER A 51 -25.92 0.87 -5.88
C SER A 51 -25.11 -0.16 -5.09
N HIS A 52 -25.46 -1.42 -5.30
CA HIS A 52 -24.83 -2.57 -4.68
C HIS A 52 -23.31 -2.41 -4.58
N PRO A 53 -22.66 -2.80 -3.46
CA PRO A 53 -21.22 -2.93 -3.40
C PRO A 53 -20.83 -4.08 -4.32
N THR A 54 -20.64 -3.78 -5.60
CA THR A 54 -19.89 -4.68 -6.47
C THR A 54 -18.45 -4.57 -6.00
N ASN A 55 -18.06 -5.46 -5.08
CA ASN A 55 -16.69 -5.77 -4.66
C ASN A 55 -15.86 -6.30 -5.85
N ARG A 56 -16.02 -5.73 -7.04
CA ARG A 56 -15.10 -5.98 -8.15
C ARG A 56 -13.95 -5.03 -7.95
N PRO A 57 -12.71 -5.51 -7.73
CA PRO A 57 -11.55 -4.64 -7.86
C PRO A 57 -11.66 -3.96 -9.22
N THR A 58 -11.57 -2.63 -9.23
CA THR A 58 -11.58 -1.90 -10.49
C THR A 58 -10.41 -2.44 -11.30
N ARG A 59 -10.74 -3.06 -12.43
CA ARG A 59 -9.76 -3.75 -13.23
C ARG A 59 -8.72 -2.73 -13.70
N SER A 60 -7.46 -3.07 -13.47
CA SER A 60 -6.30 -2.25 -13.83
C SER A 60 -5.17 -3.17 -14.21
N THR A 61 -4.37 -2.76 -15.18
CA THR A 61 -3.11 -3.44 -15.55
C THR A 61 -1.95 -3.08 -14.63
N LEU A 62 -2.15 -2.12 -13.72
CA LEU A 62 -1.14 -1.64 -12.78
C LEU A 62 -1.32 -2.27 -11.41
N LEU A 63 -0.24 -2.91 -10.96
CA LEU A 63 -0.10 -3.51 -9.65
C LEU A 63 1.03 -2.82 -8.89
N PHE A 64 0.86 -2.69 -7.59
CA PHE A 64 1.85 -2.14 -6.68
C PHE A 64 2.14 -3.13 -5.57
N ILE A 65 3.37 -3.60 -5.50
CA ILE A 65 3.85 -4.48 -4.43
C ILE A 65 4.44 -3.59 -3.33
N VAL A 66 3.82 -3.67 -2.17
CA VAL A 66 4.14 -2.85 -1.01
C VAL A 66 5.27 -3.51 -0.23
N ALA A 67 6.28 -2.73 0.16
CA ALA A 67 7.18 -3.06 1.27
C ALA A 67 7.95 -4.40 1.14
N VAL A 68 8.49 -4.70 -0.05
CA VAL A 68 9.35 -5.86 -0.27
C VAL A 68 10.60 -5.75 0.62
N PRO A 69 10.95 -6.78 1.41
CA PRO A 69 12.10 -6.72 2.31
C PRO A 69 13.43 -6.63 1.54
N ASN A 70 14.38 -5.82 2.00
CA ASN A 70 15.67 -5.64 1.31
C ASN A 70 16.58 -6.88 1.36
N TYR A 71 16.35 -7.84 2.27
CA TYR A 71 17.05 -9.15 2.20
C TYR A 71 16.60 -9.96 0.98
N PHE A 72 15.41 -9.68 0.45
CA PHE A 72 14.87 -10.34 -0.72
C PHE A 72 15.32 -9.56 -1.95
N SER A 73 16.35 -10.06 -2.63
CA SER A 73 16.96 -9.33 -3.73
C SER A 73 16.00 -9.17 -4.93
N SER A 74 16.31 -8.26 -5.85
CA SER A 74 15.57 -8.14 -7.10
C SER A 74 15.55 -9.47 -7.85
N ASP A 75 16.67 -10.20 -7.91
CA ASP A 75 16.74 -11.50 -8.60
C ASP A 75 15.88 -12.57 -7.92
N ASP A 76 15.85 -12.60 -6.59
CA ASP A 76 14.97 -13.52 -5.85
C ASP A 76 13.50 -13.20 -6.09
N LEU A 77 13.17 -11.92 -6.21
CA LEU A 77 11.84 -11.47 -6.56
C LEU A 77 11.43 -11.88 -7.98
N LEU A 78 12.33 -11.80 -8.95
CA LEU A 78 12.08 -12.31 -10.31
C LEU A 78 11.87 -13.83 -10.30
N ARG A 79 12.68 -14.58 -9.55
CA ARG A 79 12.51 -16.04 -9.37
C ARG A 79 11.19 -16.38 -8.69
N PHE A 80 10.78 -15.57 -7.71
CA PHE A 80 9.52 -15.73 -7.01
C PHE A 80 8.31 -15.64 -7.95
N PHE A 81 8.36 -14.74 -8.95
CA PHE A 81 7.31 -14.64 -9.97
C PHE A 81 7.39 -15.74 -11.04
N GLY A 82 8.59 -16.25 -11.32
CA GLY A 82 8.78 -17.41 -12.21
C GLY A 82 8.23 -17.16 -13.61
N SER A 83 7.42 -18.09 -14.13
CA SER A 83 6.86 -17.98 -15.49
C SER A 83 5.88 -16.80 -15.67
N HIS A 84 5.33 -16.23 -14.60
CA HIS A 84 4.41 -15.09 -14.69
C HIS A 84 5.15 -13.79 -15.06
N MET A 85 6.48 -13.81 -15.12
CA MET A 85 7.28 -12.73 -15.70
C MET A 85 6.95 -12.47 -17.16
N GLU A 86 6.43 -13.47 -17.89
CA GLU A 86 6.00 -13.33 -19.29
C GLU A 86 4.77 -12.44 -19.46
N ASP A 87 3.97 -12.28 -18.41
CA ASP A 87 2.76 -11.45 -18.40
C ASP A 87 3.05 -9.97 -18.06
N ILE A 88 4.30 -9.66 -17.70
CA ILE A 88 4.75 -8.33 -17.26
C ILE A 88 5.33 -7.55 -18.45
N SER A 89 4.75 -6.38 -18.70
CA SER A 89 5.26 -5.43 -19.70
C SER A 89 6.27 -4.45 -19.12
N GLU A 90 6.08 -4.03 -17.86
CA GLU A 90 6.96 -3.08 -17.17
C GLU A 90 7.14 -3.48 -15.71
N PHE A 91 8.39 -3.39 -15.24
CA PHE A 91 8.79 -3.75 -13.89
C PHE A 91 9.72 -2.68 -13.33
N LEU A 92 9.21 -1.89 -12.38
CA LEU A 92 9.94 -0.76 -11.80
C LEU A 92 10.12 -0.96 -10.30
N ILE A 93 11.37 -1.10 -9.87
CA ILE A 93 11.76 -1.05 -8.46
C ILE A 93 11.86 0.42 -8.04
N ILE A 94 11.26 0.77 -6.90
CA ILE A 94 11.37 2.08 -6.29
C ILE A 94 11.99 1.93 -4.91
N ARG A 95 13.13 2.60 -4.72
CA ARG A 95 13.88 2.63 -3.46
C ARG A 95 13.75 4.00 -2.81
N ASN A 96 13.46 4.02 -1.53
CA ASN A 96 13.46 5.26 -0.76
C ASN A 96 14.72 5.28 0.11
N ASP A 97 15.64 6.22 -0.13
CA ASP A 97 16.90 6.32 0.60
C ASP A 97 16.68 6.56 2.11
N ALA A 98 15.52 7.08 2.53
CA ALA A 98 15.14 7.21 3.94
C ALA A 98 14.64 5.90 4.58
N VAL A 99 14.43 4.84 3.79
CA VAL A 99 13.90 3.54 4.22
C VAL A 99 14.84 2.43 3.75
N GLU A 100 15.82 2.11 4.61
CA GLU A 100 16.92 1.22 4.26
C GLU A 100 16.58 -0.27 4.31
N ASP A 101 15.42 -0.68 4.84
CA ASP A 101 15.07 -2.09 5.05
C ASP A 101 14.06 -2.65 4.05
N ARG A 102 13.45 -1.80 3.21
CA ARG A 102 12.41 -2.21 2.25
C ARG A 102 12.46 -1.41 0.95
N TYR A 103 11.93 -2.00 -0.11
CA TYR A 103 11.67 -1.33 -1.39
C TYR A 103 10.23 -1.60 -1.85
N SER A 104 9.77 -0.89 -2.87
CA SER A 104 8.45 -1.15 -3.47
C SER A 104 8.59 -1.41 -4.96
N VAL A 105 7.58 -2.05 -5.54
CA VAL A 105 7.62 -2.43 -6.95
C VAL A 105 6.33 -2.05 -7.65
N LEU A 106 6.45 -1.40 -8.80
CA LEU A 106 5.36 -1.21 -9.75
C LEU A 106 5.48 -2.26 -10.85
N VAL A 107 4.37 -2.94 -11.11
CA VAL A 107 4.26 -3.95 -12.16
C VAL A 107 3.12 -3.52 -13.09
N ARG A 108 3.41 -3.42 -14.38
CA ARG A 108 2.39 -3.29 -15.42
C ARG A 108 2.27 -4.60 -16.17
N THR A 109 1.10 -5.20 -16.19
CA THR A 109 0.83 -6.40 -16.99
C THR A 109 0.32 -6.06 -18.38
N GLU A 110 0.34 -7.03 -19.28
CA GLU A 110 -0.18 -6.86 -20.65
C GLU A 110 -1.67 -6.50 -20.68
N ASN A 111 -2.44 -7.05 -19.75
CA ASN A 111 -3.89 -6.85 -19.67
C ASN A 111 -4.42 -7.09 -18.25
N GLU A 112 -5.69 -6.74 -18.04
CA GLU A 112 -6.37 -6.82 -16.73
C GLU A 112 -6.50 -8.26 -16.23
N VAL A 113 -6.66 -9.24 -17.13
CA VAL A 113 -6.77 -10.66 -16.76
C VAL A 113 -5.45 -11.18 -16.21
N ALA A 114 -4.33 -10.79 -16.84
CA ALA A 114 -3.00 -11.06 -16.34
C ALA A 114 -2.74 -10.38 -14.98
N ALA A 115 -3.18 -9.14 -14.79
CA ALA A 115 -3.07 -8.45 -13.50
C ALA A 115 -3.84 -9.18 -12.40
N ASP A 116 -5.09 -9.56 -12.65
CA ASP A 116 -5.92 -10.31 -11.71
C ASP A 116 -5.25 -11.67 -11.39
N GLY A 117 -4.77 -12.39 -12.40
CA GLY A 117 -4.04 -13.65 -12.24
C GLY A 117 -2.78 -13.50 -11.38
N PHE A 118 -1.97 -12.48 -11.64
CA PHE A 118 -0.78 -12.15 -10.87
C PHE A 118 -1.14 -11.83 -9.41
N TYR A 119 -2.15 -10.98 -9.20
CA TYR A 119 -2.66 -10.65 -7.87
C TYR A 119 -3.09 -11.90 -7.10
N PHE A 120 -3.99 -12.72 -7.67
CA PHE A 120 -4.48 -13.94 -7.00
C PHE A 120 -3.36 -14.95 -6.74
N LYS A 121 -2.34 -14.98 -7.59
CA LYS A 121 -1.22 -15.91 -7.45
C LYS A 121 -0.26 -15.49 -6.34
N PHE A 122 0.02 -14.21 -6.17
CA PHE A 122 1.14 -13.74 -5.33
C PHE A 122 0.72 -12.95 -4.10
N ASN A 123 -0.43 -12.29 -4.12
CA ASN A 123 -0.89 -11.53 -2.96
C ASN A 123 -1.10 -12.45 -1.74
N GLY A 124 -0.55 -12.06 -0.60
CA GLY A 124 -0.60 -12.82 0.66
C GLY A 124 0.36 -14.01 0.73
N LYS A 125 1.22 -14.24 -0.28
CA LYS A 125 2.26 -15.29 -0.19
C LYS A 125 3.50 -14.80 0.52
N ARG A 126 4.14 -15.69 1.28
CA ARG A 126 5.45 -15.40 1.89
C ARG A 126 6.53 -15.24 0.82
N PHE A 127 7.38 -14.24 0.96
CA PHE A 127 8.57 -14.09 0.10
C PHE A 127 9.57 -15.23 0.33
N SER A 128 9.76 -15.63 1.59
CA SER A 128 10.65 -16.71 1.99
C SER A 128 9.94 -17.62 2.99
N PRO A 129 9.96 -18.96 2.85
CA PRO A 129 9.31 -19.89 3.79
C PRO A 129 9.65 -19.71 5.29
N PRO A 130 10.92 -19.46 5.70
CA PRO A 130 11.26 -19.22 7.10
C PRO A 130 10.77 -17.86 7.63
N GLU A 131 10.53 -16.88 6.75
CA GLU A 131 10.15 -15.54 7.15
C GLU A 131 8.64 -15.37 7.22
N VAL A 132 8.19 -14.39 7.99
CA VAL A 132 6.75 -14.12 8.20
C VAL A 132 6.18 -13.12 7.18
N GLU A 133 7.05 -12.42 6.45
CA GLU A 133 6.68 -11.32 5.57
C GLU A 133 5.97 -11.80 4.30
N LEU A 134 4.85 -11.14 4.00
CA LEU A 134 3.97 -11.47 2.88
C LEU A 134 4.13 -10.47 1.74
N CYS A 135 3.94 -10.95 0.53
CA CYS A 135 3.81 -10.15 -0.68
C CYS A 135 2.43 -9.49 -0.69
N HIS A 136 2.37 -8.19 -0.41
CA HIS A 136 1.15 -7.42 -0.46
C HIS A 136 1.06 -6.66 -1.78
N ILE A 137 0.01 -6.92 -2.54
CA ILE A 137 -0.20 -6.34 -3.87
C ILE A 137 -1.47 -5.49 -3.84
N LEU A 138 -1.42 -4.32 -4.48
CA LEU A 138 -2.56 -3.43 -4.66
C LEU A 138 -2.81 -3.20 -6.15
N HIS A 139 -4.09 -3.22 -6.55
CA HIS A 139 -4.48 -2.68 -7.84
C HIS A 139 -4.49 -1.15 -7.76
N VAL A 140 -3.75 -0.51 -8.67
CA VAL A 140 -3.58 0.94 -8.71
C VAL A 140 -4.15 1.45 -10.02
N LEU A 141 -4.84 2.59 -10.00
CA LEU A 141 -5.35 3.19 -11.23
C LEU A 141 -4.30 3.96 -12.01
N SER A 142 -3.54 4.76 -11.29
CA SER A 142 -2.64 5.73 -11.87
C SER A 142 -1.40 5.86 -11.02
N VAL A 143 -0.30 6.14 -11.69
CA VAL A 143 0.96 6.47 -11.08
C VAL A 143 1.49 7.72 -11.77
N ASP A 144 1.77 8.76 -10.99
CA ASP A 144 2.38 9.98 -11.48
C ASP A 144 3.78 10.12 -10.89
N PHE A 145 4.71 10.64 -11.67
CA PHE A 145 6.06 10.97 -11.20
C PHE A 145 6.24 12.47 -11.23
N THR A 146 6.92 13.00 -10.22
CA THR A 146 7.24 14.42 -10.13
C THR A 146 8.55 14.62 -9.39
N GLU A 147 9.29 15.65 -9.76
CA GLU A 147 10.50 16.10 -9.05
C GLU A 147 10.17 17.02 -7.86
N PHE A 148 8.90 17.37 -7.67
CA PHE A 148 8.45 18.28 -6.61
C PHE A 148 7.79 17.51 -5.47
N ALA A 149 8.43 17.52 -4.30
CA ALA A 149 7.94 16.85 -3.10
C ALA A 149 6.53 17.32 -2.70
N GLU A 150 6.25 18.62 -2.81
CA GLU A 150 4.98 19.22 -2.42
C GLU A 150 3.82 18.71 -3.29
N ILE A 151 4.08 18.52 -4.59
CA ILE A 151 3.10 17.98 -5.53
C ILE A 151 2.88 16.48 -5.27
N ALA A 152 3.96 15.74 -5.02
CA ALA A 152 3.90 14.32 -4.73
C ALA A 152 3.08 14.02 -3.47
N SER A 153 3.27 14.81 -2.41
CA SER A 153 2.58 14.66 -1.12
C SER A 153 1.15 15.20 -1.12
N THR A 154 0.78 16.05 -2.08
CA THR A 154 -0.57 16.62 -2.13
C THR A 154 -1.57 15.57 -2.65
N PRO A 155 -2.62 15.22 -1.89
CA PRO A 155 -3.62 14.27 -2.36
C PRO A 155 -4.43 14.82 -3.53
N PRO A 156 -4.73 14.01 -4.56
CA PRO A 156 -5.70 14.38 -5.59
C PRO A 156 -7.09 14.66 -4.97
N PRO A 157 -7.94 15.48 -5.61
CA PRO A 157 -9.31 15.72 -5.14
C PRO A 157 -10.08 14.41 -4.96
N GLY A 158 -10.71 14.22 -3.80
CA GLY A 158 -11.45 13.00 -3.47
C GLY A 158 -10.57 11.82 -3.03
N TYR A 159 -9.28 12.04 -2.77
CA TYR A 159 -8.37 11.05 -2.22
C TYR A 159 -7.80 11.50 -0.87
N ALA A 160 -7.36 10.53 -0.08
CA ALA A 160 -6.55 10.76 1.11
C ALA A 160 -5.34 9.83 1.11
N GLU A 161 -4.21 10.33 1.61
CA GLU A 161 -2.99 9.54 1.71
C GLU A 161 -3.12 8.44 2.77
N LEU A 162 -2.63 7.23 2.45
CA LEU A 162 -2.53 6.15 3.42
C LEU A 162 -1.39 6.43 4.40
N PRO A 163 -1.68 6.48 5.71
CA PRO A 163 -0.62 6.61 6.71
C PRO A 163 0.32 5.41 6.65
N THR A 164 1.58 5.62 7.01
CA THR A 164 2.55 4.57 7.31
C THR A 164 2.64 4.38 8.82
N CYS A 165 2.94 3.16 9.25
CA CYS A 165 3.23 2.84 10.63
C CYS A 165 4.52 3.55 11.02
N PRO A 166 4.53 4.40 12.06
CA PRO A 166 5.75 5.12 12.43
C PRO A 166 6.83 4.20 13.02
N ILE A 167 6.53 2.92 13.25
CA ILE A 167 7.45 1.92 13.83
C ILE A 167 8.05 1.00 12.75
N CYS A 168 7.21 0.39 11.90
CA CYS A 168 7.66 -0.53 10.85
C CYS A 168 7.56 0.04 9.43
N LEU A 169 7.06 1.27 9.27
CA LEU A 169 6.87 1.96 7.99
C LEU A 169 5.91 1.25 7.00
N GLU A 170 5.26 0.17 7.43
CA GLU A 170 4.19 -0.50 6.67
C GLU A 170 2.95 0.40 6.54
N ARG A 171 2.18 0.25 5.46
CA ARG A 171 0.98 1.07 5.24
C ARG A 171 -0.15 0.66 6.18
N LEU A 172 -0.67 1.63 6.93
CA LEU A 172 -1.80 1.47 7.87
C LEU A 172 -3.13 1.70 7.13
N ASP A 173 -3.68 0.68 6.50
CA ASP A 173 -5.05 0.69 5.98
C ASP A 173 -5.72 -0.67 6.17
N GLN A 174 -6.95 -0.65 6.69
CA GLN A 174 -7.72 -1.84 7.09
C GLN A 174 -7.94 -2.82 5.93
N ASP A 175 -8.03 -2.33 4.69
CA ASP A 175 -8.28 -3.15 3.51
C ASP A 175 -6.99 -3.54 2.76
N THR A 176 -5.86 -2.91 3.09
CA THR A 176 -4.55 -3.10 2.46
C THR A 176 -3.62 -3.99 3.29
N SER A 177 -3.65 -3.83 4.60
CA SER A 177 -2.78 -4.53 5.55
C SER A 177 -3.36 -5.87 6.04
N GLY A 178 -4.61 -6.19 5.68
CA GLY A 178 -5.32 -7.34 6.25
C GLY A 178 -5.62 -7.19 7.74
N ILE A 179 -5.37 -6.02 8.34
CA ILE A 179 -5.71 -5.71 9.73
C ILE A 179 -7.20 -5.43 9.80
N GLN A 180 -7.99 -6.51 9.82
CA GLN A 180 -9.42 -6.45 10.08
C GLN A 180 -9.61 -5.91 11.51
N ILE A 181 -10.24 -4.73 11.65
CA ILE A 181 -10.57 -4.12 12.95
C ILE A 181 -11.71 -4.92 13.60
N THR A 182 -11.44 -6.16 13.99
CA THR A 182 -12.36 -7.02 14.73
C THR A 182 -11.64 -7.72 15.88
N LEU A 183 -10.85 -6.95 16.66
CA LEU A 183 -9.95 -7.42 17.73
C LEU A 183 -8.58 -7.78 17.19
N CYS A 184 -7.83 -6.75 16.83
CA CYS A 184 -6.37 -6.67 16.80
C CYS A 184 -5.63 -8.01 16.76
N ASP A 185 -5.78 -8.74 15.65
CA ASP A 185 -4.74 -9.65 15.20
C ASP A 185 -3.66 -8.77 14.57
N HIS A 186 -2.98 -8.01 15.44
CA HIS A 186 -1.58 -7.72 15.20
C HIS A 186 -0.99 -9.09 14.95
N SER A 187 -0.45 -9.36 13.77
CA SER A 187 0.36 -10.55 13.60
C SER A 187 1.33 -10.54 14.78
N PHE A 188 1.23 -11.51 15.70
CA PHE A 188 2.01 -11.55 16.96
C PHE A 188 3.53 -11.66 16.69
N GLN A 189 3.93 -11.50 15.43
CA GLN A 189 5.26 -11.44 14.85
C GLN A 189 5.54 -10.12 14.09
N CYS A 190 4.82 -9.01 14.36
CA CYS A 190 5.30 -7.66 13.99
C CYS A 190 6.53 -7.35 14.85
N SER A 191 7.69 -7.12 14.23
CA SER A 191 8.92 -6.62 14.90
C SER A 191 8.71 -5.27 15.61
N CYS A 192 7.55 -4.66 15.42
CA CYS A 192 7.03 -3.46 16.04
C CYS A 192 6.93 -3.59 17.57
N ILE A 193 6.48 -4.76 18.06
CA ILE A 193 6.31 -5.06 19.49
C ILE A 193 7.66 -5.36 20.16
N SER A 194 8.65 -5.87 19.42
CA SER A 194 10.00 -6.05 19.98
C SER A 194 10.75 -4.72 20.13
N LYS A 195 10.43 -3.71 19.30
CA LYS A 195 11.00 -2.35 19.40
C LYS A 195 10.24 -1.44 20.37
N TRP A 196 8.94 -1.64 20.57
CA TRP A 196 8.11 -0.91 21.54
C TRP A 196 7.54 -1.85 22.58
N THR A 197 7.97 -1.72 23.84
CA THR A 197 7.52 -2.54 24.96
C THR A 197 5.99 -2.63 24.98
N TYR A 198 5.47 -3.86 25.09
CA TYR A 198 4.05 -4.24 25.03
C TYR A 198 3.08 -3.30 25.77
N SER A 199 3.48 -2.75 26.92
CA SER A 199 2.70 -1.83 27.75
C SER A 199 2.68 -0.36 27.29
N SER A 200 3.50 0.00 26.30
CA SER A 200 3.70 1.38 25.85
C SER A 200 2.98 1.69 24.52
N CYS A 201 2.56 0.66 23.79
CA CYS A 201 1.81 0.84 22.55
C CYS A 201 0.34 1.20 22.87
N GLN A 202 -0.03 2.48 22.71
CA GLN A 202 -1.40 2.94 22.96
C GLN A 202 -2.43 2.23 22.06
N VAL A 203 -2.03 1.81 20.86
CA VAL A 203 -2.88 1.01 19.96
C VAL A 203 -3.21 -0.34 20.60
N CYS A 204 -2.19 -1.08 21.08
CA CYS A 204 -2.40 -2.36 21.76
C CYS A 204 -3.22 -2.22 23.04
N ARG A 205 -2.99 -1.15 23.81
CA ARG A 205 -3.75 -0.88 25.04
C ARG A 205 -5.23 -0.64 24.75
N LEU A 206 -5.56 0.14 23.73
CA LEU A 206 -6.96 0.39 23.31
C LEU A 206 -7.63 -0.86 22.74
N CYS A 207 -6.88 -1.67 22.00
CA CYS A 207 -7.32 -2.96 21.47
C CYS A 207 -7.72 -4.00 22.53
N GLN A 208 -7.07 -3.96 23.69
CA GLN A 208 -7.24 -4.94 24.77
C GLN A 208 -8.26 -4.54 25.82
N GLN A 209 -8.81 -3.33 25.77
CA GLN A 209 -9.93 -2.97 26.65
C GLN A 209 -11.19 -3.69 26.14
N GLU A 210 -11.37 -4.93 26.59
CA GLU A 210 -12.52 -5.77 26.22
C GLU A 210 -13.88 -5.18 26.65
N ASP A 211 -13.88 -4.29 27.65
CA ASP A 211 -15.10 -3.70 28.22
C ASP A 211 -15.58 -2.40 27.53
N ASP A 212 -14.74 -1.72 26.75
CA ASP A 212 -15.11 -0.50 26.02
C ASP A 212 -14.71 -0.63 24.56
N ARG A 213 -15.70 -0.86 23.68
CA ARG A 213 -15.48 -0.68 22.24
C ARG A 213 -15.04 0.77 22.04
N PRO A 214 -13.88 1.02 21.43
CA PRO A 214 -13.42 2.39 21.23
C PRO A 214 -14.46 3.13 20.40
N ASN A 215 -14.82 4.34 20.85
CA ASN A 215 -15.72 5.25 20.16
C ASN A 215 -14.97 6.54 19.86
N CYS A 216 -15.31 7.23 18.77
CA CYS A 216 -14.78 8.56 18.53
C CYS A 216 -15.12 9.51 19.69
N SER A 217 -14.12 10.21 20.20
CA SER A 217 -14.26 11.22 21.26
C SER A 217 -15.10 12.45 20.84
N VAL A 218 -15.41 12.61 19.56
CA VAL A 218 -16.24 13.69 19.00
C VAL A 218 -17.65 13.18 18.62
N CYS A 219 -17.73 12.16 17.75
CA CYS A 219 -19.00 11.69 17.17
C CYS A 219 -19.62 10.49 17.87
N GLY A 220 -18.89 9.81 18.77
CA GLY A 220 -19.34 8.56 19.40
C GLY A 220 -19.45 7.36 18.46
N ILE A 221 -19.11 7.48 17.17
CA ILE A 221 -19.13 6.35 16.23
C ILE A 221 -18.13 5.28 16.68
N SER A 222 -18.46 4.02 16.50
CA SER A 222 -17.65 2.86 16.89
C SER A 222 -17.04 2.12 15.69
N LYS A 223 -17.11 2.72 14.49
CA LYS A 223 -16.65 2.13 13.23
C LYS A 223 -15.65 3.05 12.56
N ASN A 224 -14.68 2.47 11.85
CA ASN A 224 -13.62 3.18 11.12
C ASN A 224 -12.98 4.26 11.99
N LEU A 225 -12.22 3.87 13.02
CA LEU A 225 -11.61 4.81 13.95
C LEU A 225 -10.10 4.92 13.71
N TRP A 226 -9.53 6.07 14.06
CA TRP A 226 -8.09 6.22 14.19
C TRP A 226 -7.74 6.61 15.62
N VAL A 227 -6.55 6.24 16.07
CA VAL A 227 -6.01 6.63 17.38
C VAL A 227 -4.72 7.40 17.20
N CYS A 228 -4.56 8.50 17.93
CA CYS A 228 -3.28 9.18 18.06
C CYS A 228 -2.35 8.36 18.95
N ILE A 229 -1.23 7.89 18.40
CA ILE A 229 -0.24 7.12 19.16
C ILE A 229 0.50 7.95 20.23
N VAL A 230 0.45 9.28 20.14
CA VAL A 230 1.09 10.19 21.10
C VAL A 230 0.17 10.48 22.28
N CYS A 231 -1.09 10.84 22.03
CA CYS A 231 -2.01 11.31 23.09
C CYS A 231 -3.21 10.38 23.35
N GLY A 232 -3.40 9.31 22.59
CA GLY A 232 -4.50 8.36 22.75
C GLY A 232 -5.86 8.87 22.26
N PHE A 233 -5.95 10.05 21.63
CA PHE A 233 -7.20 10.57 21.07
C PHE A 233 -7.78 9.60 20.02
N VAL A 234 -9.07 9.27 20.14
CA VAL A 234 -9.78 8.40 19.20
C VAL A 234 -10.72 9.24 18.35
N GLY A 235 -10.48 9.25 17.03
CA GLY A 235 -11.26 10.03 16.07
C GLY A 235 -11.99 9.17 15.03
N CYS A 236 -13.03 9.72 14.39
CA CYS A 236 -13.66 9.08 13.24
C CYS A 236 -12.63 9.06 12.09
N GLY A 237 -12.52 7.93 11.41
CA GLY A 237 -11.44 7.59 10.47
C GLY A 237 -11.41 8.53 9.29
N ARG A 238 -10.19 8.78 8.77
CA ARG A 238 -9.93 9.76 7.70
C ARG A 238 -10.79 9.57 6.45
N TYR A 239 -11.25 8.35 6.18
CA TYR A 239 -12.05 8.00 5.00
C TYR A 239 -13.57 8.12 5.20
N SER A 240 -14.04 8.40 6.42
CA SER A 240 -15.48 8.41 6.75
C SER A 240 -16.10 9.81 6.75
N GLY A 241 -15.35 10.86 6.45
CA GLY A 241 -15.86 12.21 6.18
C GLY A 241 -16.54 12.96 7.34
N CYS A 242 -16.68 12.37 8.53
CA CYS A 242 -17.41 13.01 9.64
C CYS A 242 -16.65 14.16 10.30
N HIS A 243 -15.31 14.13 10.32
CA HIS A 243 -14.48 15.25 10.82
C HIS A 243 -13.20 15.33 9.99
N LEU A 244 -13.04 16.42 9.22
CA LEU A 244 -11.72 16.79 8.72
C LEU A 244 -10.88 17.33 9.91
N PRO A 245 -9.60 16.94 10.03
CA PRO A 245 -8.68 17.61 10.95
C PRO A 245 -8.46 19.07 10.58
#